data_AF-A0A3N5TYX9-F1
#
_entry.id   AF-A0A3N5TYX9-F1
#
_cell.length_a   1.000
_cell.length_b   1.000
_cell.length_c   1.000
_cell.angle_alpha   90.00
_cell.angle_beta   90.00
_cell.angle_gamma   90.00
#
_symmetry.space_group_name_H-M   'P 1'
#
loop_
_entity.id
_entity.type
_entity.pdbx_description
1 polymer ?
#
loop_
_entity_poly.entity_id
_entity_poly.type
_entity_poly.pdbx_seq_one_letter_code
_entity_poly.pdbx_strand_id
1 'polypeptide(L)'
;RSTIHAEETGRVLSAIDPEYVGALSLMLIPGTPLYDDYKAGRFILIEPDEMLKELRAMINATNLTKGQFHANHASNYLPIKARLPKDKEATIKLIDMALSGKVSLKPEWMRAL
;
A
#
# COMPACT_ATOMS: atom_id res chain seq x y z
N ARG A 1 7.64 9.29 -8.81
CA ARG A 1 8.53 8.14 -8.48
C ARG A 1 7.76 6.98 -7.86
N SER A 2 6.80 7.24 -6.97
CA SER A 2 5.92 6.24 -6.34
C SER A 2 5.28 5.24 -7.33
N THR A 3 4.74 5.69 -8.48
CA THR A 3 4.16 4.76 -9.49
C THR A 3 5.15 3.76 -10.08
N ILE A 4 6.36 4.20 -10.45
CA ILE A 4 7.41 3.31 -10.98
C ILE A 4 7.81 2.27 -9.93
N HIS A 5 7.96 2.71 -8.67
CA HIS A 5 8.23 1.81 -7.56
C HIS A 5 7.13 0.75 -7.39
N ALA A 6 5.85 1.15 -7.43
CA ALA A 6 4.73 0.22 -7.32
C ALA A 6 4.68 -0.79 -8.47
N GLU A 7 4.86 -0.33 -9.71
CA GLU A 7 4.85 -1.19 -10.90
C GLU A 7 6.00 -2.19 -10.89
N GLU A 8 7.23 -1.74 -10.60
CA GLU A 8 8.40 -2.61 -10.52
C GLU A 8 8.31 -3.58 -9.34
N THR A 9 7.77 -3.14 -8.19
CA THR A 9 7.49 -4.04 -7.06
C THR A 9 6.51 -5.13 -7.47
N GLY A 10 5.41 -4.78 -8.12
CA GLY A 10 4.42 -5.76 -8.60
C GLY A 10 5.02 -6.71 -9.64
N ARG A 11 5.88 -6.22 -10.54
CA ARG A 11 6.61 -7.05 -11.51
C ARG A 11 7.51 -8.07 -10.81
N VAL A 12 8.28 -7.64 -9.80
CA VAL A 12 9.16 -8.53 -9.03
C VAL A 12 8.35 -9.55 -8.22
N LEU A 13 7.27 -9.13 -7.55
CA LEU A 13 6.38 -10.05 -6.84
C LEU A 13 5.79 -11.11 -7.77
N SER A 14 5.39 -10.71 -8.99
CA SER A 14 4.88 -11.65 -10.00
C SER A 14 5.93 -12.65 -10.47
N ALA A 15 7.19 -12.22 -10.56
CA ALA A 15 8.30 -13.09 -10.94
C ALA A 15 8.69 -14.08 -9.83
N ILE A 16 8.54 -13.68 -8.56
CA ILE A 16 8.77 -14.54 -7.40
C ILE A 16 7.60 -15.53 -7.20
N ASP A 17 6.37 -15.09 -7.48
CA ASP A 17 5.10 -15.82 -7.23
C ASP A 17 4.97 -16.36 -5.79
N PRO A 18 5.12 -15.51 -4.74
CA PRO A 18 5.07 -15.98 -3.37
C PRO A 18 3.66 -16.40 -2.94
N GLU A 19 3.58 -17.30 -1.96
CA GLU A 19 2.31 -17.69 -1.32
C GLU A 19 1.67 -16.54 -0.53
N TYR A 20 2.49 -15.61 -0.03
CA TYR A 20 2.04 -14.50 0.81
C TYR A 20 2.86 -13.22 0.58
N VAL A 21 2.15 -12.11 0.44
CA VAL A 21 2.70 -10.74 0.36
C VAL A 21 2.09 -9.90 1.47
N GLY A 22 2.95 -9.26 2.27
CA GLY A 22 2.55 -8.28 3.27
C GLY A 22 3.05 -6.88 2.91
N ALA A 23 2.14 -6.00 2.51
CA ALA A 23 2.44 -4.59 2.22
C ALA A 23 2.19 -3.72 3.46
N LEU A 24 3.19 -2.92 3.81
CA LEU A 24 3.13 -1.93 4.88
C LEU A 24 3.31 -0.53 4.29
N SER A 25 2.70 0.46 4.93
CA SER A 25 2.91 1.88 4.61
C SER A 25 3.90 2.46 5.61
N LEU A 26 4.79 3.32 5.15
CA LEU A 26 5.78 3.98 5.99
C LEU A 26 5.08 4.78 7.11
N MET A 27 5.58 4.63 8.34
CA MET A 27 5.24 5.46 9.49
C MET A 27 6.49 6.16 10.00
N LEU A 28 6.37 7.47 10.24
CA LEU A 28 7.48 8.28 10.73
C LEU A 28 7.52 8.23 12.26
N ILE A 29 8.65 7.78 12.81
CA ILE A 29 8.79 7.52 14.26
C ILE A 29 9.72 8.55 14.89
N PRO A 30 9.27 9.33 15.89
CA PRO A 30 10.12 10.28 16.60
C PRO A 30 11.41 9.63 17.12
N GLY A 31 12.54 10.32 16.94
CA GLY A 31 13.87 9.83 17.33
C GLY A 31 14.55 8.94 16.28
N THR A 32 13.96 8.78 15.09
CA THR A 32 14.62 8.11 13.95
C THR A 32 15.20 9.14 12.97
N PRO A 33 16.31 8.82 12.26
CA PRO A 33 16.89 9.73 11.27
C PRO A 33 15.90 10.20 10.21
N LEU A 34 14.99 9.31 9.77
CA LEU A 34 13.99 9.64 8.76
C LEU A 34 12.94 10.63 9.28
N TYR A 35 12.62 10.58 10.57
CA TYR A 35 11.75 11.57 11.20
C TYR A 35 12.42 12.94 11.26
N ASP A 36 13.73 12.99 11.55
CA ASP A 36 14.49 14.25 11.54
C ASP A 36 14.58 14.85 10.12
N ASP A 37 14.77 14.01 9.11
CA ASP A 37 14.74 14.42 7.70
C ASP A 37 13.36 14.95 7.30
N TYR A 38 12.28 14.31 7.74
CA TYR A 38 10.92 14.78 7.52
C TYR A 38 10.69 16.14 8.19
N LYS A 39 11.05 16.28 9.47
CA LYS A 39 10.91 17.53 10.23
C LYS A 39 11.72 18.68 9.62
N ALA A 40 12.86 18.37 9.00
CA ALA A 40 13.70 19.34 8.31
C ALA A 40 13.29 19.59 6.84
N GLY A 41 12.22 18.96 6.34
CA GLY A 41 11.75 19.10 4.95
C GLY A 41 12.65 18.45 3.91
N ARG A 42 13.62 17.63 4.33
CA ARG A 42 14.51 16.85 3.42
C ARG A 42 13.83 15.59 2.91
N PHE A 43 12.87 15.07 3.67
CA PHE A 43 12.00 13.97 3.26
C PHE A 43 10.55 14.43 3.24
N ILE A 44 9.87 14.22 2.12
CA ILE A 44 8.46 14.56 1.96
C ILE A 44 7.69 13.24 1.97
N LEU A 45 6.84 13.05 2.99
CA LEU A 45 5.93 11.92 3.04
C LEU A 45 4.79 12.18 2.05
N ILE A 46 4.42 11.16 1.29
CA ILE A 46 3.28 11.24 0.37
C ILE A 46 1.95 11.24 1.15
N GLU A 47 0.93 11.84 0.54
CA GLU A 47 -0.38 11.97 1.16
C GLU A 47 -1.16 10.62 1.15
N PRO A 48 -2.20 10.47 1.98
CA PRO A 48 -2.96 9.21 2.09
C PRO A 48 -3.51 8.70 0.76
N ASP A 49 -3.99 9.60 -0.11
CA ASP A 49 -4.53 9.24 -1.42
C ASP A 49 -3.42 8.81 -2.40
N GLU A 50 -2.23 9.41 -2.31
CA GLU A 50 -1.04 8.98 -3.04
C GLU A 50 -0.60 7.59 -2.60
N MET A 51 -0.61 7.29 -1.29
CA MET A 51 -0.33 5.93 -0.79
C MET A 51 -1.33 4.91 -1.34
N LEU A 52 -2.62 5.27 -1.42
CA LEU A 52 -3.64 4.40 -2.01
C LEU A 52 -3.43 4.19 -3.52
N LYS A 53 -3.09 5.24 -4.27
CA LYS A 53 -2.76 5.16 -5.70
C LYS A 53 -1.55 4.24 -5.92
N GLU A 54 -0.54 4.33 -5.06
CA GLU A 54 0.63 3.45 -5.10
C GLU A 54 0.26 1.98 -4.85
N LEU A 55 -0.51 1.72 -3.79
CA LEU A 55 -0.99 0.37 -3.45
C LEU A 55 -1.85 -0.22 -4.57
N ARG A 56 -2.72 0.59 -5.18
CA ARG A 56 -3.54 0.21 -6.33
C ARG A 56 -2.68 -0.21 -7.51
N ALA A 57 -1.68 0.60 -7.86
CA ALA A 57 -0.76 0.31 -8.97
C ALA A 57 0.03 -0.97 -8.69
N MET A 58 0.49 -1.17 -7.45
CA MET A 58 1.23 -2.37 -7.04
C MET A 58 0.39 -3.64 -7.18
N ILE A 59 -0.85 -3.64 -6.69
CA ILE A 59 -1.77 -4.78 -6.82
C ILE A 59 -2.11 -5.04 -8.29
N ASN A 60 -2.31 -3.97 -9.09
CA ASN A 60 -2.57 -4.10 -10.51
C ASN A 60 -1.39 -4.75 -11.27
N ALA A 61 -0.16 -4.38 -10.91
CA ALA A 61 1.06 -4.94 -11.48
C ALA A 61 1.41 -6.34 -10.94
N THR A 62 0.81 -6.79 -9.83
CA THR A 62 1.07 -8.09 -9.20
C THR A 62 0.17 -9.18 -9.77
N ASN A 63 0.76 -10.28 -10.26
CA ASN A 63 0.09 -11.48 -10.73
C ASN A 63 0.65 -12.68 -9.97
N LEU A 64 -0.18 -13.32 -9.14
CA LEU A 64 0.19 -14.53 -8.41
C LEU A 64 -0.71 -15.68 -8.85
N THR A 65 -0.16 -16.89 -8.90
CA THR A 65 -0.92 -18.09 -9.31
C THR A 65 -1.91 -18.51 -8.23
N LYS A 66 -1.50 -18.42 -6.95
CA LYS A 66 -2.32 -18.79 -5.78
C LYS A 66 -1.94 -18.02 -4.51
N GLY A 67 -1.35 -16.84 -4.64
CA GLY A 67 -0.85 -16.06 -3.50
C GLY A 67 -1.91 -15.22 -2.79
N GLN A 68 -1.61 -14.88 -1.53
CA GLN A 68 -2.35 -13.89 -0.74
C GLN A 68 -1.62 -12.54 -0.77
N PHE A 69 -2.34 -11.45 -1.04
CA PHE A 69 -1.83 -10.10 -0.98
C PHE A 69 -2.54 -9.31 0.11
N HIS A 70 -1.81 -8.96 1.17
CA HIS A 70 -2.35 -8.34 2.36
C HIS A 70 -1.72 -6.96 2.59
N ALA A 71 -2.56 -5.95 2.77
CA ALA A 71 -2.19 -4.63 3.27
C ALA A 71 -3.06 -4.27 4.48
N ASN A 72 -3.19 -5.20 5.41
CA ASN A 72 -4.10 -5.10 6.56
C ASN A 72 -3.39 -4.70 7.86
N HIS A 73 -2.06 -4.51 7.84
CA HIS A 73 -1.30 -3.99 8.98
C HIS A 73 -1.87 -2.64 9.45
N ALA A 74 -1.74 -2.32 10.74
CA ALA A 74 -2.27 -1.09 11.34
C ALA A 74 -1.70 0.18 10.68
N SER A 75 -0.52 0.08 10.06
CA SER A 75 0.09 1.16 9.29
C SER A 75 -0.65 1.54 8.01
N ASN A 76 -1.57 0.73 7.47
CA ASN A 76 -2.25 1.01 6.19
C ASN A 76 -3.59 1.74 6.40
N TYR A 77 -3.88 2.71 5.53
CA TYR A 77 -5.13 3.48 5.53
C TYR A 77 -6.36 2.66 5.17
N LEU A 78 -6.21 1.68 4.27
CA LEU A 78 -7.29 0.81 3.81
C LEU A 78 -6.87 -0.64 4.04
N PRO A 79 -7.53 -1.39 4.94
CA PRO A 79 -7.17 -2.77 5.19
C PRO A 79 -7.55 -3.65 4.00
N ILE A 80 -6.57 -4.28 3.36
CA ILE A 80 -6.77 -5.17 2.21
C ILE A 80 -6.35 -6.60 2.56
N LYS A 81 -7.20 -7.56 2.17
CA LYS A 81 -6.88 -9.00 2.13
C LYS A 81 -7.42 -9.56 0.81
N ALA A 82 -6.54 -9.92 -0.10
CA ALA A 82 -6.90 -10.40 -1.43
C ALA A 82 -6.25 -11.74 -1.73
N ARG A 83 -7.01 -12.71 -2.24
CA ARG A 83 -6.46 -13.93 -2.83
C ARG A 83 -6.36 -13.76 -4.34
N LEU A 84 -5.15 -13.75 -4.89
CA LEU A 84 -4.92 -13.58 -6.32
C LEU A 84 -4.95 -14.94 -7.05
N PRO A 85 -5.45 -14.98 -8.31
CA PRO A 85 -5.99 -13.86 -9.08
C PRO A 85 -7.45 -13.50 -8.75
N LYS A 86 -8.15 -14.35 -7.99
CA LYS A 86 -9.62 -14.29 -7.75
C LYS A 86 -10.12 -12.91 -7.31
N ASP A 87 -9.46 -12.28 -6.35
CA ASP A 87 -9.95 -11.07 -5.70
C ASP A 87 -9.32 -9.79 -6.26
N LYS A 88 -8.53 -9.87 -7.35
CA LYS A 88 -7.77 -8.74 -7.91
C LYS A 88 -8.67 -7.56 -8.29
N GLU A 89 -9.64 -7.82 -9.16
CA GLU A 89 -10.56 -6.79 -9.66
C GLU A 89 -11.43 -6.20 -8.56
N ALA A 90 -11.92 -7.03 -7.63
CA ALA A 90 -12.71 -6.57 -6.50
C ALA A 90 -11.88 -5.66 -5.58
N THR A 91 -10.60 -5.99 -5.39
CA THR A 91 -9.67 -5.20 -4.56
C THR A 91 -9.34 -3.85 -5.22
N ILE A 92 -9.08 -3.82 -6.52
CA ILE A 92 -8.85 -2.58 -7.27
C ILE A 92 -10.08 -1.67 -7.16
N LYS A 93 -11.29 -2.22 -7.35
CA LYS A 93 -12.54 -1.45 -7.20
C LYS A 93 -12.74 -0.90 -5.79
N LEU A 94 -12.37 -1.66 -4.75
CA LEU A 94 -12.42 -1.19 -3.36
C LEU A 94 -11.51 0.02 -3.15
N ILE A 95 -10.29 -0.02 -3.70
CA ILE A 95 -9.37 1.12 -3.61
C ILE A 95 -9.92 2.32 -4.38
N ASP A 96 -10.51 2.12 -5.56
CA ASP A 96 -11.15 3.18 -6.35
C ASP A 96 -12.35 3.81 -5.62
N MET A 97 -13.12 3.02 -4.88
CA MET A 97 -14.17 3.53 -4.00
C MET A 97 -13.62 4.36 -2.84
N ALA A 98 -12.50 3.95 -2.26
CA ALA A 98 -11.84 4.71 -1.19
C ALA A 98 -11.24 6.04 -1.72
N LEU A 99 -10.59 6.01 -2.88
CA LEU A 99 -10.06 7.20 -3.56
C LEU A 99 -11.16 8.19 -3.96
N SER A 100 -12.37 7.71 -4.26
CA SER A 100 -13.54 8.57 -4.54
C SER A 100 -14.31 8.99 -3.29
N GLY A 101 -13.82 8.67 -2.08
CA GLY A 101 -14.44 9.04 -0.81
C GLY A 101 -15.70 8.24 -0.46
N LYS A 102 -16.03 7.18 -1.22
CA LYS A 102 -17.19 6.30 -0.93
C LYS A 102 -16.90 5.30 0.19
N VAL A 103 -15.62 5.05 0.46
CA VAL A 103 -15.15 4.21 1.57
C VAL A 103 -14.20 5.05 2.41
N SER A 104 -14.50 5.16 3.71
CA SER A 104 -13.67 5.92 4.64
C SER A 104 -12.32 5.23 4.86
N LEU A 105 -11.25 6.02 4.87
CA LEU A 105 -9.93 5.56 5.29
C LEU A 105 -9.86 5.48 6.82
N LYS A 106 -8.95 4.66 7.33
CA LYS A 106 -8.57 4.73 8.74
C LYS A 106 -7.99 6.14 9.02
N PRO A 107 -8.50 6.90 10.00
CA PRO A 107 -7.90 8.15 10.42
C PRO A 107 -6.48 7.93 10.95
N GLU A 108 -5.65 8.96 10.81
CA GLU A 108 -4.22 8.91 11.13
C GLU A 108 -3.93 8.44 12.55
N TRP A 109 -4.69 8.93 13.54
CA TRP A 109 -4.50 8.57 14.95
C TRP A 109 -4.79 7.09 15.28
N MET A 110 -5.44 6.35 14.38
CA MET A 110 -5.65 4.91 14.50
C MET A 110 -4.57 4.07 13.81
N ARG A 111 -3.63 4.70 13.06
CA ARG A 111 -2.50 3.99 12.48
C ARG A 111 -1.42 3.75 13.53
N ALA A 112 -0.86 2.55 13.53
CA ALA A 112 0.12 2.11 14.52
C ALA A 112 1.13 1.13 13.92
N LEU A 113 2.27 0.97 14.61
CA LEU A 113 3.25 -0.09 14.39
C LEU A 113 2.89 -1.34 15.20
#